data_AF-A0AAW9Q9Y6-F1
#
_entry.id   AF-A0AAW9Q9Y6-F1
#
_cell.length_a   1.000
_cell.length_b   1.000
_cell.length_c   1.000
_cell.angle_alpha   90.00
_cell.angle_beta   90.00
_cell.angle_gamma   90.00
#
_symmetry.space_group_name_H-M   'P 1'
#
loop_
_entity.id
_entity.type
_entity.pdbx_description
1 polymer ?
#
loop_
_entity_poly.entity_id
_entity_poly.type
_entity_poly.pdbx_seq_one_letter_code
_entity_poly.pdbx_strand_id
1 'polypeptide(L)' 'MDLSTTLLQVKALTIDDRIWLVQAIWDSISAEPGQLELTEAQSQELSRRLTDHKINPQAVVSWHNVKAQALARAGIH' A
#
# COMPACT_ATOMS: atom_id res chain seq x y z
N MET A 1 -8.80 -23.10 7.47
CA MET A 1 -10.01 -22.25 7.38
C MET A 1 -10.29 -21.98 5.92
N ASP A 2 -11.54 -22.02 5.49
CA ASP A 2 -11.93 -21.64 4.14
C ASP A 2 -11.97 -20.10 4.00
N LEU A 3 -11.22 -19.56 3.04
CA LEU A 3 -11.12 -18.12 2.81
C LEU A 3 -12.48 -17.49 2.46
N SER A 4 -13.35 -18.23 1.78
CA SER A 4 -14.69 -17.75 1.42
C SER A 4 -15.53 -17.53 2.67
N THR A 5 -15.52 -18.49 3.59
CA THR A 5 -16.18 -18.42 4.89
C THR A 5 -15.60 -17.30 5.76
N THR A 6 -14.28 -17.16 5.82
CA THR A 6 -13.63 -16.05 6.56
C THR A 6 -14.03 -14.70 5.99
N LEU A 7 -14.07 -14.55 4.66
CA LEU A 7 -14.48 -13.30 4.03
C LEU A 7 -15.94 -12.95 4.34
N LEU A 8 -16.84 -13.94 4.40
CA LEU A 8 -18.23 -13.72 4.81
C LEU A 8 -18.33 -13.22 6.25
N GLN A 9 -17.55 -13.80 7.17
CA GLN A 9 -17.50 -13.36 8.57
C GLN A 9 -16.96 -11.93 8.70
N VAL A 10 -15.88 -11.60 7.98
CA VAL A 10 -15.34 -10.24 7.96
C VAL A 10 -16.34 -9.24 7.38
N LYS A 11 -17.11 -9.62 6.35
CA LYS A 11 -18.16 -8.76 5.77
C LYS A 11 -19.34 -8.50 6.70
N ALA A 12 -19.57 -9.37 7.69
CA ALA A 12 -20.63 -9.20 8.68
C ALA A 12 -20.25 -8.20 9.80
N LEU A 13 -18.98 -7.81 9.91
CA LEU A 13 -18.50 -6.81 10.86
C LEU A 13 -18.96 -5.39 10.47
N THR A 14 -18.90 -4.48 11.45
CA THR A 14 -19.11 -3.05 11.18
C THR A 14 -18.05 -2.50 10.22
N ILE A 15 -18.27 -1.32 9.63
CA ILE A 15 -17.24 -0.68 8.79
C ILE A 15 -15.96 -0.43 9.60
N ASP A 16 -16.10 0.06 10.83
CA ASP A 16 -14.97 0.41 11.69
C ASP A 16 -14.14 -0.84 12.06
N ASP A 17 -14.80 -1.93 12.44
CA ASP A 17 -14.12 -3.20 12.74
C ASP A 17 -13.42 -3.79 11.51
N ARG A 18 -14.01 -3.64 10.32
CA ARG A 18 -13.37 -4.07 9.07
C ARG A 18 -12.12 -3.26 8.78
N ILE A 19 -12.17 -1.94 8.95
CA ILE A 19 -11.00 -1.06 8.75
C ILE A 19 -9.90 -1.44 9.75
N TRP A 20 -10.26 -1.62 11.03
CA TRP A 20 -9.32 -2.04 12.06
C TRP A 20 -8.68 -3.40 11.74
N LEU A 21 -9.48 -4.39 11.32
CA LEU A 21 -8.97 -5.71 10.97
C LEU A 21 -8.05 -5.67 9.74
N VAL A 22 -8.39 -4.88 8.71
CA VAL A 22 -7.53 -4.66 7.55
C VAL A 22 -6.18 -4.08 7.99
N GLN A 23 -6.19 -3.09 8.89
CA GLN A 23 -4.95 -2.53 9.43
C GLN A 23 -4.16 -3.57 10.23
N ALA A 24 -4.80 -4.33 11.12
CA ALA A 24 -4.12 -5.33 11.94
C ALA A 24 -3.47 -6.44 11.09
N ILE A 25 -4.14 -6.91 10.03
CA ILE A 25 -3.57 -7.87 9.08
C ILE A 25 -2.41 -7.25 8.31
N TRP A 26 -2.55 -5.99 7.88
CA TRP A 26 -1.48 -5.29 7.19
C TRP A 26 -0.23 -5.14 8.08
N ASP A 27 -0.43 -4.78 9.35
CA ASP A 27 0.64 -4.66 10.34
C ASP A 27 1.32 -6.01 10.57
N SER A 28 0.57 -7.12 10.66
CA SER A 28 1.17 -8.46 10.85
C SER A 28 2.03 -8.87 9.66
N ILE A 29 1.59 -8.59 8.43
CA ILE A 29 2.38 -8.86 7.21
C ILE A 29 3.68 -8.05 7.25
N SER A 30 3.61 -6.77 7.64
CA SER A 30 4.78 -5.91 7.73
C SER A 30 5.78 -6.32 8.82
N ALA A 31 5.31 -7.01 9.86
CA ALA A 31 6.11 -7.52 10.97
C ALA A 31 6.87 -8.82 10.65
N GLU A 32 6.63 -9.42 9.47
CA GLU A 32 7.36 -10.60 8.97
C GLU A 32 8.36 -10.21 7.86
N PRO A 33 9.49 -9.55 8.17
CA PRO A 33 10.51 -9.26 7.18
C PRO A 33 11.17 -10.56 6.71
N GLY A 34 11.10 -10.85 5.41
CA GLY A 34 11.81 -12.00 4.82
C GLY A 34 11.01 -12.85 3.82
N GLN A 35 9.75 -12.53 3.53
CA GLN A 35 8.99 -13.31 2.53
C GLN A 35 9.31 -12.96 1.08
N LEU A 36 9.97 -11.82 0.81
CA LEU A 36 10.33 -11.37 -0.53
C LEU A 36 11.77 -10.88 -0.54
N GLU A 37 12.69 -11.77 -0.94
CA GLU A 37 14.03 -11.37 -1.34
C GLU A 37 13.94 -10.46 -2.57
N LEU A 38 14.48 -9.25 -2.46
CA LEU A 38 14.58 -8.37 -3.62
C LEU A 38 15.60 -8.97 -4.59
N THR A 39 15.25 -8.98 -5.88
CA THR A 39 16.26 -9.18 -6.91
C THR A 39 17.28 -8.05 -6.86
N GLU A 40 18.49 -8.32 -7.34
CA GLU A 40 19.56 -7.32 -7.42
C GLU A 40 19.11 -6.04 -8.13
N ALA A 41 18.39 -6.18 -9.26
CA ALA A 41 17.86 -5.06 -10.02
C ALA A 41 16.86 -4.20 -9.22
N GLN A 42 16.01 -4.83 -8.39
CA GLN A 42 15.07 -4.10 -7.53
C GLN A 42 15.79 -3.37 -6.40
N SER A 43 16.80 -4.01 -5.78
CA SER A 43 17.63 -3.39 -4.73
C SER A 43 18.39 -2.16 -5.25
N GLN A 44 18.98 -2.28 -6.44
CA GLN A 44 19.66 -1.17 -7.12
C GLN A 44 18.71 -0.02 -7.44
N GLU A 45 17.51 -0.31 -7.97
CA GLU A 45 16.54 0.73 -8.29
C GLU A 45 16.04 1.46 -7.03
N LEU A 46 15.79 0.74 -5.93
CA LEU A 46 15.42 1.36 -4.66
C LEU A 46 16.53 2.25 -4.11
N SER A 47 17.79 1.80 -4.19
CA SER A 47 18.96 2.57 -3.76
C SER A 47 19.14 3.85 -4.59
N ARG A 48 18.93 3.76 -5.90
CA ARG A 48 18.95 4.90 -6.82
C ARG A 48 17.86 5.92 -6.47
N ARG A 49 16.61 5.47 -6.34
CA ARG A 49 15.46 6.34 -5.98
C ARG A 49 15.62 6.99 -4.62
N LEU A 50 16.17 6.28 -3.63
CA LEU A 50 16.45 6.83 -2.30
C LEU A 50 17.51 7.93 -2.36
N THR A 51 18.55 7.74 -3.17
CA THR A 51 19.60 8.75 -3.38
C THR A 51 19.05 10.00 -4.06
N ASP A 52 18.28 9.82 -5.14
CA ASP A 52 17.63 10.93 -5.85
C ASP A 52 16.70 11.72 -4.91
N HIS A 53 15.93 11.03 -4.08
CA HIS A 53 15.03 11.68 -3.11
C HIS A 53 15.80 12.45 -2.03
N LYS A 54 16.94 11.94 -1.56
CA LYS A 54 17.80 12.67 -0.61
C LYS A 54 18.38 13.95 -1.22
N ILE A 55 18.74 13.92 -2.51
CA ILE A 55 19.26 15.08 -3.25
C ILE A 55 18.15 16.10 -3.51
N ASN A 56 16.96 15.63 -3.89
CA ASN A 56 15.81 16.48 -4.18
C ASN A 56 14.52 15.98 -3.49
N PRO A 57 14.32 16.30 -2.20
CA PRO A 57 13.15 15.84 -1.44
C PRO A 57 11.82 16.35 -1.99
N GLN A 58 11.84 17.46 -2.73
CA GLN A 58 10.65 18.09 -3.32
C GLN A 58 10.31 17.53 -4.71
N ALA A 59 11.11 16.59 -5.26
CA ALA A 59 10.79 15.85 -6.47
C ALA A 59 9.71 14.77 -6.21
N VAL A 60 8.58 15.21 -5.68
CA VAL A 60 7.43 14.36 -5.34
C VAL A 60 6.17 14.93 -5.99
N VAL A 61 5.22 14.06 -6.31
CA VAL A 61 3.88 14.47 -6.71
C VAL A 61 3.02 14.47 -5.46
N SER A 62 2.36 15.60 -5.18
CA SER A 62 1.49 15.70 -4.01
C SER A 62 0.33 14.70 -4.10
N TRP A 63 -0.13 14.20 -2.96
CA TRP A 63 -1.32 13.33 -2.91
C TRP A 63 -2.54 14.00 -3.55
N HIS A 64 -2.70 15.30 -3.36
CA HIS A 64 -3.75 16.08 -4.00
C HIS A 64 -3.71 15.93 -5.53
N ASN A 65 -2.53 16.09 -6.14
CA ASN A 65 -2.36 15.95 -7.59
C ASN A 65 -2.59 14.51 -8.06
N VAL A 66 -2.08 13.51 -7.32
CA VAL A 66 -2.31 12.09 -7.64
C VAL A 66 -3.80 11.76 -7.61
N LYS A 67 -4.51 12.20 -6.56
CA LYS A 67 -5.94 11.98 -6.39
C LYS A 67 -6.75 12.67 -7.49
N ALA A 68 -6.45 13.93 -7.80
CA ALA A 68 -7.11 14.68 -8.86
C ALA A 68 -6.96 13.98 -10.22
N GLN A 69 -5.75 13.52 -10.55
CA GLN A 69 -5.51 12.77 -11.79
C GLN A 69 -6.24 11.42 -11.81
N ALA A 70 -6.31 10.71 -10.68
CA ALA A 70 -7.01 9.44 -10.59
C ALA A 70 -8.53 9.60 -10.78
N LEU A 71 -9.13 10.62 -10.17
CA LEU A 71 -10.55 10.95 -10.31
C LEU A 71 -10.89 11.38 -11.74
N ALA A 72 -10.08 12.24 -12.35
CA ALA A 72 -10.23 12.63 -13.74
C ALA A 72 -10.20 11.43 -14.70
N ARG A 73 -9.30 10.45 -14.47
CA ARG A 73 -9.25 9.19 -15.23
C ARG A 73 -10.49 8.30 -15.02
N ALA A 74 -11.08 8.36 -13.83
CA ALA A 74 -12.31 7.62 -13.51
C ALA A 74 -13.60 8.32 -14.01
N GLY A 75 -13.49 9.52 -14.60
CA GLY A 75 -14.66 10.32 -15.01
C GLY A 75 -15.46 10.90 -13.85
N ILE A 76 -14.84 10.99 -12.66
CA ILE A 76 -15.43 11.58 -11.46
C ILE A 76 -14.78 12.96 -11.28
N HIS A 77 -15.58 14.03 -11.34
CA HIS A 77 -15.11 15.40 -11.19
C HIS A 77 -15.21 15.88 -9.74
#